data_AF-V7EG52-F1
#
_entry.id   AF-V7EG52-F1
#
_cell.length_a   1.000
_cell.length_b   1.000
_cell.length_c   1.000
_cell.angle_alpha   90.00
_cell.angle_beta   90.00
_cell.angle_gamma   90.00
#
_symmetry.space_group_name_H-M   'P 1'
#
loop_
_entity.id
_entity.type
_entity.pdbx_description
1 polymer ?
#
loop_
_entity_poly.entity_id
_entity_poly.type
_entity_poly.pdbx_seq_one_letter_code
_entity_poly.pdbx_strand_id
1 'polypeptide(L)'
;MRIVYHLGAHCTDDERLIRCLWKNRDTLAAQGIIVPAPTRYRSLLRDTAVTLKGRAASRDTQALVLDQIMDEDRADRLILSWDNFLSYPQWVIRGRALYPAAAERIRAFTQIFPEIEAEFHLAIRNPASFLPVLFGRLKGKSFDEFMGGADPRGLSWLKMVEEIRTLNPDANLT
;
A
#
# COMPACT_ATOMS: atom_id res chain seq x y z
N MET A 1 -12.19 10.91 -11.44
CA MET A 1 -10.92 10.29 -11.04
C MET A 1 -11.16 9.28 -9.92
N ARG A 2 -10.52 8.13 -9.98
CA ARG A 2 -10.40 7.14 -8.88
C ARG A 2 -8.94 6.87 -8.60
N ILE A 3 -8.58 6.66 -7.33
CA ILE A 3 -7.22 6.29 -6.95
C ILE A 3 -7.18 4.80 -6.65
N VAL A 4 -6.34 4.10 -7.40
CA VAL A 4 -6.13 2.66 -7.30
C VAL A 4 -4.85 2.40 -6.53
N TYR A 5 -4.98 1.84 -5.34
CA TYR A 5 -3.88 1.42 -4.47
C TYR A 5 -3.62 -0.07 -4.64
N HIS A 6 -2.50 -0.42 -5.24
CA HIS A 6 -2.03 -1.80 -5.26
C HIS A 6 -1.24 -2.09 -3.97
N LEU A 7 -1.85 -2.91 -3.13
CA LEU A 7 -1.35 -3.39 -1.84
C LEU A 7 -0.60 -4.71 -2.06
N GLY A 8 0.64 -4.63 -2.55
CA GLY A 8 1.47 -5.80 -2.73
C GLY A 8 2.08 -6.27 -1.41
N ALA A 9 1.79 -7.51 -0.97
CA ALA A 9 2.59 -8.13 0.09
C ALA A 9 4.07 -8.09 -0.29
N HIS A 10 4.95 -7.76 0.68
CA HIS A 10 6.38 -7.73 0.44
C HIS A 10 6.88 -9.02 -0.22
N CYS A 11 7.96 -8.93 -1.00
CA CYS A 11 8.61 -10.13 -1.58
C CYS A 11 7.67 -11.00 -2.43
N THR A 12 6.71 -10.40 -3.13
CA THR A 12 5.78 -11.10 -4.03
C THR A 12 6.20 -10.96 -5.49
N ASP A 13 6.45 -9.73 -5.94
CA ASP A 13 6.55 -9.43 -7.37
C ASP A 13 7.77 -8.58 -7.76
N ASP A 14 8.59 -8.17 -6.79
CA ASP A 14 9.85 -7.41 -7.02
C ASP A 14 9.67 -6.22 -7.98
N GLU A 15 8.56 -5.49 -7.79
CA GLU A 15 8.12 -4.35 -8.61
C GLU A 15 7.79 -4.66 -10.10
N ARG A 16 7.68 -5.91 -10.53
CA ARG A 16 7.44 -6.24 -11.94
C ARG A 16 6.12 -5.67 -12.47
N LEU A 17 5.03 -5.71 -11.69
CA LEU A 17 3.73 -5.15 -12.03
C LEU A 17 3.83 -3.65 -12.30
N ILE A 18 4.38 -2.89 -11.35
CA ILE A 18 4.50 -1.44 -11.52
C ILE A 18 5.47 -1.09 -12.65
N ARG A 19 6.55 -1.85 -12.84
CA ARG A 19 7.45 -1.69 -14.01
C ARG A 19 6.72 -1.96 -15.32
N CYS A 20 5.84 -2.97 -15.36
CA CYS A 20 5.03 -3.29 -16.53
C CYS A 20 4.04 -2.16 -16.83
N LEU A 21 3.28 -1.71 -15.83
CA LEU A 21 2.33 -0.60 -15.98
C LEU A 21 3.04 0.67 -16.45
N TRP A 22 4.17 1.01 -15.82
CA TRP A 22 4.93 2.21 -16.17
C TRP A 22 5.56 2.15 -17.56
N LYS A 23 6.00 0.97 -18.02
CA LYS A 23 6.47 0.75 -19.40
C LYS A 23 5.37 1.01 -20.44
N ASN A 24 4.10 0.80 -20.08
CA ASN A 24 2.94 0.97 -20.95
C ASN A 24 2.16 2.27 -20.64
N ARG A 25 2.75 3.21 -19.88
CA ARG A 25 2.05 4.40 -19.38
C ARG A 25 1.47 5.27 -20.50
N ASP A 26 2.13 5.38 -21.65
CA ASP A 26 1.63 6.21 -22.75
C ASP A 26 0.35 5.61 -23.35
N THR A 27 0.28 4.27 -23.47
CA THR A 27 -0.92 3.54 -23.89
C THR A 27 -2.04 3.64 -22.86
N LEU A 28 -1.70 3.60 -21.58
CA LEU A 28 -2.66 3.74 -20.48
C LEU A 28 -3.19 5.18 -20.37
N ALA A 29 -2.33 6.18 -20.57
CA ALA A 29 -2.69 7.60 -20.54
C ALA A 29 -3.70 7.96 -21.64
N ALA A 30 -3.59 7.35 -22.83
CA ALA A 30 -4.59 7.48 -23.89
C ALA A 30 -6.00 6.98 -23.48
N GLN A 31 -6.11 6.21 -22.40
CA GLN A 31 -7.36 5.71 -21.81
C GLN A 31 -7.70 6.42 -20.49
N GLY A 32 -7.04 7.53 -20.17
CA GLY A 32 -7.24 8.28 -18.91
C GLY A 32 -6.64 7.60 -17.67
N ILE A 33 -5.75 6.61 -17.85
CA ILE A 33 -5.11 5.88 -16.75
C ILE A 33 -3.68 6.40 -16.56
N ILE A 34 -3.44 7.06 -15.44
CA ILE A 34 -2.14 7.62 -15.10
C ILE A 34 -1.37 6.69 -14.17
N VAL A 35 -0.13 6.41 -14.53
CA VAL A 35 0.80 5.57 -13.76
C VAL A 35 2.06 6.40 -13.47
N PRO A 36 2.09 7.15 -12.36
CA PRO A 36 3.20 8.03 -12.05
C PRO A 36 4.46 7.23 -11.69
N ALA A 37 5.62 7.86 -11.86
CA ALA A 37 6.88 7.28 -11.44
C ALA A 37 6.88 7.03 -9.92
N PRO A 38 7.26 5.84 -9.42
CA PRO A 38 7.19 5.52 -7.98
C PRO A 38 7.99 6.44 -7.07
N THR A 39 9.05 7.05 -7.59
CA THR A 39 9.88 8.02 -6.88
C THR A 39 9.15 9.32 -6.56
N ARG A 40 8.08 9.68 -7.29
CA ARG A 40 7.32 10.92 -7.06
C ARG A 40 6.34 10.82 -5.90
N TYR A 41 5.70 9.67 -5.72
CA TYR A 41 4.61 9.56 -4.74
C TYR A 41 4.98 8.82 -3.45
N ARG A 42 5.93 7.88 -3.44
CA ARG A 42 6.12 6.99 -2.27
C ARG A 42 6.52 7.75 -0.99
N SER A 43 7.53 8.62 -1.07
CA SER A 43 7.94 9.45 0.06
C SER A 43 6.90 10.52 0.36
N LEU A 44 6.37 11.18 -0.68
CA LEU A 44 5.38 12.24 -0.54
C LEU A 44 4.13 11.76 0.20
N LEU A 45 3.49 10.68 -0.25
CA LEU A 45 2.29 10.14 0.39
C LEU A 45 2.55 9.70 1.83
N ARG A 46 3.72 9.12 2.10
CA ARG A 46 4.12 8.75 3.47
C ARG A 46 4.21 10.00 4.35
N ASP A 47 4.91 11.02 3.89
CA ASP A 47 5.20 12.22 4.67
C ASP A 47 3.90 13.04 4.88
N THR A 48 3.04 13.07 3.86
CA THR A 48 1.68 13.63 3.96
C THR A 48 0.82 12.86 4.97
N ALA A 49 0.76 11.53 4.91
CA ALA A 49 0.00 10.72 5.88
C ALA A 49 0.48 10.95 7.32
N VAL A 50 1.81 11.02 7.53
CA VAL A 50 2.42 11.34 8.83
C VAL A 50 2.04 12.74 9.32
N THR A 51 2.02 13.72 8.42
CA THR A 51 1.70 15.12 8.74
C THR A 51 0.23 15.29 9.13
N LEU A 52 -0.66 14.58 8.44
CA LEU A 52 -2.10 14.61 8.68
C LEU A 52 -2.47 14.00 10.03
N LYS A 53 -1.71 13.00 10.51
CA LYS A 53 -1.97 12.27 11.77
C LYS A 53 -3.42 11.75 11.84
N GLY A 54 -3.91 11.21 10.73
CA GLY A 54 -5.27 10.65 10.62
C GLY A 54 -6.38 11.68 10.37
N ARG A 55 -6.05 12.97 10.23
CA ARG A 55 -7.02 14.00 9.80
C ARG A 55 -7.14 14.02 8.27
N ALA A 56 -8.33 14.35 7.77
CA ALA A 56 -8.55 14.56 6.35
C ALA A 56 -7.73 15.74 5.82
N ALA A 57 -7.14 15.59 4.63
CA ALA A 57 -6.45 16.65 3.92
C ALA A 57 -7.42 17.73 3.43
N SER A 58 -7.00 19.00 3.49
CA SER A 58 -7.73 20.08 2.83
C SER A 58 -7.69 19.92 1.31
N ARG A 59 -8.62 20.58 0.59
CA ARG A 59 -8.60 20.62 -0.88
C ARG A 59 -7.28 21.13 -1.45
N ASP A 60 -6.71 22.17 -0.84
CA ASP A 60 -5.42 22.72 -1.26
C ASP A 60 -4.29 21.70 -1.09
N THR A 61 -4.31 20.93 0.01
CA THR A 61 -3.33 19.86 0.23
C THR A 61 -3.51 18.73 -0.79
N GLN A 62 -4.76 18.35 -1.08
CA GLN A 62 -5.08 17.36 -2.11
C GLN A 62 -4.54 17.78 -3.48
N ALA A 63 -4.83 19.02 -3.90
CA ALA A 63 -4.38 19.58 -5.17
C ALA A 63 -2.85 19.64 -5.26
N LEU A 64 -2.17 20.10 -4.20
CA LEU A 64 -0.70 20.15 -4.13
C LEU A 64 -0.06 18.76 -4.28
N VAL A 65 -0.62 17.75 -3.61
CA VAL A 65 -0.10 16.38 -3.71
C VAL A 65 -0.33 15.81 -5.11
N LEU A 66 -1.51 16.04 -5.71
CA LEU A 66 -1.81 15.59 -7.07
C LEU A 66 -0.87 16.21 -8.12
N ASP A 67 -0.65 17.52 -8.04
CA ASP A 67 0.26 18.27 -8.93
C ASP A 67 1.70 17.74 -8.85
N GLN A 68 2.14 17.31 -7.67
CA GLN A 68 3.48 16.72 -7.51
C GLN A 68 3.60 15.29 -8.06
N ILE A 69 2.52 14.51 -8.05
CA ILE A 69 2.57 13.10 -8.46
C ILE A 69 2.16 12.88 -9.92
N MET A 70 1.35 13.75 -10.52
CA MET A 70 0.88 13.66 -11.91
C MET A 70 1.58 14.70 -12.80
N ASP A 71 1.85 14.37 -14.07
CA ASP A 71 2.27 15.38 -15.06
C ASP A 71 1.07 15.87 -15.89
N GLU A 72 -0.01 15.10 -15.88
CA GLU A 72 -1.21 15.31 -16.67
C GLU A 72 -2.27 16.07 -15.87
N ASP A 73 -2.96 17.00 -16.53
CA ASP A 73 -4.02 17.82 -15.91
C ASP A 73 -5.25 17.01 -15.47
N ARG A 74 -5.44 15.81 -16.04
CA ARG A 74 -6.64 14.97 -15.82
C ARG A 74 -6.30 13.49 -15.81
N ALA A 75 -6.95 12.75 -14.91
CA ALA A 75 -6.94 11.30 -14.86
C ALA A 75 -8.33 10.76 -14.53
N ASP A 76 -8.76 9.71 -15.25
CA ASP A 76 -9.91 8.91 -14.86
C ASP A 76 -9.51 7.92 -13.75
N ARG A 77 -8.31 7.34 -13.86
CA ARG A 77 -7.71 6.45 -12.85
C ARG A 77 -6.26 6.81 -12.59
N LEU A 78 -5.86 6.85 -11.32
CA LEU A 78 -4.48 7.02 -10.88
C LEU A 78 -4.01 5.74 -10.18
N ILE A 79 -2.97 5.07 -10.70
CA ILE A 79 -2.49 3.81 -10.13
C ILE A 79 -1.24 4.04 -9.29
N LEU A 80 -1.32 3.69 -8.01
CA LEU A 80 -0.25 3.81 -7.03
C LEU A 80 0.10 2.41 -6.50
N SER A 81 1.37 2.03 -6.60
CA SER A 81 1.85 0.72 -6.12
C SER A 81 3.06 0.86 -5.19
N TRP A 82 2.95 0.32 -3.99
CA TRP A 82 4.04 0.35 -3.02
C TRP A 82 3.94 -0.83 -2.06
N ASP A 83 5.02 -1.60 -1.93
CA ASP A 83 5.10 -2.71 -0.98
C ASP A 83 4.91 -2.21 0.47
N ASN A 84 5.37 -0.98 0.76
CA ASN A 84 5.21 -0.43 2.10
C ASN A 84 3.84 0.21 2.40
N PHE A 85 2.83 0.10 1.53
CA PHE A 85 1.49 0.60 1.89
C PHE A 85 0.98 -0.08 3.16
N LEU A 86 1.16 -1.39 3.28
CA LEU A 86 0.66 -2.18 4.42
C LEU A 86 1.53 -2.09 5.67
N SER A 87 2.86 -1.99 5.53
CA SER A 87 3.84 -1.78 6.62
C SER A 87 5.25 -1.67 6.04
N TYR A 88 6.28 -1.43 6.85
CA TYR A 88 7.66 -1.73 6.41
C TYR A 88 8.01 -3.20 6.72
N PRO A 89 9.01 -3.81 6.04
CA PRO A 89 9.36 -5.23 6.20
C PRO A 89 9.56 -5.68 7.65
N GLN A 90 10.18 -4.85 8.49
CA GLN A 90 10.46 -5.15 9.89
C GLN A 90 9.22 -5.17 10.79
N TRP A 91 8.08 -4.66 10.31
CA TRP A 91 6.81 -4.54 11.03
C TRP A 91 5.70 -5.42 10.46
N VAL A 92 6.04 -6.32 9.52
CA VAL A 92 5.07 -7.25 8.94
C VAL A 92 4.51 -8.22 9.98
N ILE A 93 5.33 -8.69 10.93
CA ILE A 93 4.89 -9.60 11.98
C ILE A 93 5.00 -8.87 13.31
N ARG A 94 3.86 -8.68 13.98
CA ARG A 94 3.82 -8.13 15.34
C ARG A 94 2.55 -8.58 16.04
N GLY A 95 2.64 -8.86 17.35
CA GLY A 95 1.47 -9.25 18.14
C GLY A 95 0.74 -10.50 17.62
N ARG A 96 1.49 -11.47 17.07
CA ARG A 96 0.96 -12.71 16.47
C ARG A 96 0.06 -12.51 15.23
N ALA A 97 0.17 -11.38 14.54
CA ALA A 97 -0.60 -11.07 13.34
C ALA A 97 0.31 -10.67 12.16
N LEU A 98 -0.21 -10.89 10.95
CA LEU A 98 0.35 -10.35 9.71
C LEU A 98 -0.18 -8.94 9.47
N TYR A 99 0.73 -7.99 9.25
CA TYR A 99 0.46 -6.58 9.00
C TYR A 99 -0.58 -5.95 9.95
N PRO A 100 -0.35 -5.97 11.29
CA PRO A 100 -1.32 -5.46 12.26
C PRO A 100 -1.61 -3.95 12.14
N ALA A 101 -0.79 -3.21 11.38
CA ALA A 101 -1.01 -1.79 11.11
C ALA A 101 -1.70 -1.53 9.76
N ALA A 102 -2.02 -2.56 8.97
CA ALA A 102 -2.53 -2.40 7.61
C ALA A 102 -3.81 -1.57 7.57
N ALA A 103 -4.78 -1.88 8.44
CA ALA A 103 -6.07 -1.20 8.47
C ALA A 103 -5.91 0.32 8.71
N GLU A 104 -5.13 0.70 9.74
CA GLU A 104 -4.89 2.10 10.10
C GLU A 104 -4.08 2.82 9.02
N ARG A 105 -3.14 2.13 8.36
CA ARG A 105 -2.35 2.71 7.27
C ARG A 105 -3.21 2.98 6.04
N ILE A 106 -4.06 2.04 5.65
CA ILE A 106 -5.03 2.22 4.56
C ILE A 106 -5.91 3.44 4.87
N ARG A 107 -6.43 3.53 6.11
CA ARG A 107 -7.21 4.69 6.55
C ARG A 107 -6.41 5.99 6.41
N ALA A 108 -5.15 6.01 6.84
CA ALA A 108 -4.31 7.20 6.69
C ALA A 108 -4.13 7.63 5.23
N PHE A 109 -4.03 6.68 4.28
CA PHE A 109 -3.95 7.00 2.86
C PHE A 109 -5.28 7.50 2.28
N THR A 110 -6.43 7.00 2.72
CA THR A 110 -7.73 7.57 2.32
C THR A 110 -7.90 9.00 2.80
N GLN A 111 -7.29 9.36 3.94
CA GLN A 111 -7.31 10.74 4.43
C GLN A 111 -6.46 11.72 3.61
N ILE A 112 -5.58 11.24 2.73
CA ILE A 112 -4.84 12.14 1.81
C ILE A 112 -5.78 12.69 0.74
N PHE A 113 -6.75 11.90 0.29
CA PHE A 113 -7.69 12.25 -0.79
C PHE A 113 -9.14 11.93 -0.39
N PRO A 114 -9.68 12.56 0.67
CA PRO A 114 -11.00 12.23 1.21
C PRO A 114 -12.15 12.46 0.22
N GLU A 115 -11.96 13.29 -0.81
CA GLU A 115 -12.98 13.60 -1.82
C GLU A 115 -12.87 12.73 -3.09
N ILE A 116 -11.92 11.79 -3.13
CA ILE A 116 -11.66 10.93 -4.28
C ILE A 116 -11.84 9.47 -3.88
N GLU A 117 -12.61 8.73 -4.68
CA GLU A 117 -12.84 7.31 -4.46
C GLU A 117 -11.52 6.51 -4.45
N ALA A 118 -11.34 5.70 -3.41
CA ALA A 118 -10.18 4.82 -3.24
C ALA A 118 -10.56 3.36 -3.52
N GLU A 119 -9.89 2.74 -4.49
CA GLU A 119 -9.95 1.31 -4.78
C GLU A 119 -8.64 0.64 -4.30
N PHE A 120 -8.74 -0.43 -3.52
CA PHE A 120 -7.60 -1.18 -2.99
C PHE A 120 -7.58 -2.58 -3.59
N HIS A 121 -6.42 -2.96 -4.14
CA HIS A 121 -6.19 -4.30 -4.71
C HIS A 121 -5.09 -5.00 -3.91
N LEU A 122 -5.44 -6.05 -3.19
CA LEU A 122 -4.55 -6.78 -2.30
C LEU A 122 -3.99 -8.03 -2.97
N ALA A 123 -2.67 -8.13 -3.02
CA ALA A 123 -1.98 -9.36 -3.38
C ALA A 123 -1.56 -10.10 -2.10
N ILE A 124 -2.09 -11.31 -1.90
CA ILE A 124 -1.68 -12.23 -0.82
C ILE A 124 -0.74 -13.31 -1.33
N ARG A 125 0.05 -13.89 -0.42
CA ARG A 125 0.99 -14.98 -0.71
C ARG A 125 0.91 -16.07 0.34
N ASN A 126 1.10 -17.34 -0.05
CA ASN A 126 1.14 -18.45 0.92
C ASN A 126 2.18 -18.17 2.03
N PRO A 127 1.77 -18.09 3.32
CA PRO A 127 2.67 -17.81 4.45
C PRO A 127 3.91 -18.70 4.50
N ALA A 128 3.78 -19.99 4.18
CA ALA A 128 4.89 -20.94 4.20
C ALA A 128 6.01 -20.56 3.21
N SER A 129 5.66 -19.93 2.08
CA SER A 129 6.63 -19.42 1.11
C SER A 129 7.04 -17.97 1.38
N PHE A 130 6.14 -17.18 1.99
CA PHE A 130 6.33 -15.76 2.25
C PHE A 130 7.32 -15.52 3.40
N LEU A 131 7.14 -16.20 4.52
CA LEU A 131 7.91 -15.97 5.75
C LEU A 131 9.43 -16.20 5.56
N PRO A 132 9.90 -17.28 4.91
CA PRO A 132 11.34 -17.48 4.71
C PRO A 132 11.99 -16.39 3.85
N VAL A 133 11.30 -15.93 2.80
CA VAL A 133 11.80 -14.88 1.92
C VAL A 133 11.83 -13.53 2.63
N LEU A 134 10.78 -13.21 3.40
CA LEU A 134 10.75 -12.00 4.21
C LEU A 134 11.85 -12.01 5.27
N PHE A 135 12.07 -13.14 5.95
CA PHE A 135 13.16 -13.30 6.91
C PHE A 135 14.53 -13.05 6.26
N GLY A 136 14.78 -13.64 5.09
CA GLY A 136 16.03 -13.43 4.34
C GLY A 136 16.30 -11.97 3.93
N ARG A 137 15.25 -11.13 3.83
CA ARG A 137 15.38 -9.68 3.57
C ARG A 137 15.80 -8.89 4.80
N LEU A 138 15.51 -9.42 6.00
CA LEU A 138 15.81 -8.76 7.28
C LEU A 138 17.18 -9.22 7.79
N LYS A 139 18.17 -8.34 7.74
CA LYS A 139 19.51 -8.63 8.26
C LYS A 139 19.56 -8.45 9.78
N GLY A 140 20.32 -9.31 10.47
CA GLY A 140 20.67 -9.12 11.88
C GLY A 140 19.60 -9.50 12.89
N LYS A 141 18.64 -10.35 12.53
CA LYS A 141 17.67 -10.95 13.47
C LYS A 141 17.74 -12.46 13.42
N SER A 142 17.57 -13.13 14.56
CA SER A 142 17.24 -14.54 14.60
C SER A 142 15.81 -14.79 14.11
N PHE A 143 15.50 -16.03 13.75
CA PHE A 143 14.13 -16.37 13.32
C PHE A 143 13.11 -16.14 14.46
N ASP A 144 13.48 -16.43 15.70
CA ASP A 144 12.60 -16.22 16.87
C ASP A 144 12.32 -14.73 17.11
N GLU A 145 13.33 -13.87 16.95
CA GLU A 145 13.18 -12.42 17.02
C GLU A 145 12.31 -11.86 15.88
N PHE A 146 12.44 -12.46 14.68
CA PHE A 146 11.61 -12.10 13.53
C PHE A 146 10.14 -12.49 13.74
N MET A 147 9.88 -13.68 14.26
CA MET A 147 8.52 -14.15 14.52
C MET A 147 7.89 -13.44 15.73
N GLY A 148 8.68 -12.93 16.67
CA GLY A 148 8.19 -12.14 17.80
C GLY A 148 7.19 -12.91 18.67
N GLY A 149 7.42 -14.22 18.85
CA GLY A 149 6.55 -15.12 19.60
C GLY A 149 5.26 -15.54 18.87
N ALA A 150 5.14 -15.28 17.57
CA ALA A 150 4.07 -15.81 16.73
C ALA A 150 4.37 -17.23 16.27
N ASP A 151 3.35 -18.11 16.28
CA ASP A 151 3.43 -19.41 15.60
C ASP A 151 3.19 -19.18 14.09
N PRO A 152 4.13 -19.57 13.20
CA PRO A 152 3.94 -19.46 11.75
C PRO A 152 2.63 -20.09 11.25
N ARG A 153 2.15 -21.16 11.91
CA ARG A 153 0.92 -21.89 11.55
C ARG A 153 -0.35 -21.14 11.90
N GLY A 154 -0.26 -20.18 12.83
CA GLY A 154 -1.37 -19.33 13.25
C GLY A 154 -1.47 -18.02 12.48
N LEU A 155 -0.49 -17.69 11.63
CA LEU A 155 -0.50 -16.46 10.85
C LEU A 155 -1.46 -16.56 9.67
N SER A 156 -2.40 -15.62 9.59
CA SER A 156 -3.45 -15.62 8.57
C SER A 156 -3.65 -14.22 7.99
N TRP A 157 -3.84 -14.15 6.67
CA TRP A 157 -4.24 -12.95 5.96
C TRP A 157 -5.70 -12.59 6.24
N LEU A 158 -6.54 -13.56 6.62
CA LEU A 158 -7.96 -13.34 6.87
C LEU A 158 -8.17 -12.27 7.94
N LYS A 159 -7.49 -12.39 9.08
CA LYS A 159 -7.60 -11.42 10.18
C LYS A 159 -7.23 -10.00 9.73
N MET A 160 -6.16 -9.86 8.94
CA MET A 160 -5.77 -8.57 8.37
C MET A 160 -6.86 -8.02 7.45
N VAL A 161 -7.42 -8.84 6.55
CA VAL A 161 -8.49 -8.42 5.64
C VAL A 161 -9.77 -8.02 6.40
N GLU A 162 -10.14 -8.78 7.44
CA GLU A 162 -11.26 -8.45 8.33
C GLU A 162 -11.04 -7.08 9.00
N GLU A 163 -9.86 -6.86 9.60
CA GLU A 163 -9.52 -5.57 10.22
C GLU A 163 -9.56 -4.40 9.22
N ILE A 164 -9.03 -4.59 8.01
CA ILE A 164 -9.08 -3.57 6.95
C ILE A 164 -10.52 -3.22 6.61
N ARG A 165 -11.37 -4.23 6.38
CA ARG A 165 -12.79 -4.03 6.03
C ARG A 165 -13.59 -3.40 7.16
N THR A 166 -13.33 -3.78 8.41
CA THR A 166 -14.00 -3.21 9.58
C THR A 166 -13.65 -1.73 9.75
N LEU A 167 -12.38 -1.36 9.59
CA LEU A 167 -11.95 0.02 9.81
C LEU A 167 -12.17 0.94 8.60
N ASN A 168 -12.26 0.37 7.39
CA ASN A 168 -12.41 1.09 6.14
C ASN A 168 -13.61 0.55 5.34
N PRO A 169 -14.85 0.67 5.85
CA PRO A 169 -16.03 0.07 5.22
C PRO A 169 -16.33 0.63 3.83
N ASP A 170 -15.99 1.90 3.60
CA ASP A 170 -16.24 2.60 2.32
C ASP A 170 -15.12 2.35 1.29
N ALA A 171 -14.02 1.71 1.69
CA ALA A 171 -12.91 1.40 0.81
C ALA A 171 -13.16 0.08 0.09
N ASN A 172 -13.26 0.14 -1.24
CA ASN A 172 -13.37 -1.06 -2.06
C ASN A 172 -12.08 -1.88 -1.94
N LEU A 173 -12.15 -3.09 -1.38
CA LEU A 173 -11.02 -4.01 -1.25
C LEU A 173 -11.28 -5.28 -2.09
N THR A 174 -10.42 -5.52 -3.07
CA THR A 174 -10.41 -6.71 -3.93
C THR A 174 -9.15 -7.52 -3.74
#